data_AF-A0AA40KG46-F1
#
_entry.id   AF-A0AA40KG46-F1
#
_cell.length_a   1.000
_cell.length_b   1.000
_cell.length_c   1.000
_cell.angle_alpha   90.00
_cell.angle_beta   90.00
_cell.angle_gamma   90.00
#
_symmetry.space_group_name_H-M   'P 1'
#
loop_
_entity.id
_entity.type
_entity.pdbx_description
1 polymer ?
#
loop_
_entity_poly.entity_id
_entity_poly.type
_entity_poly.pdbx_seq_one_letter_code
_entity_poly.pdbx_strand_id
1 'polypeptide(L)'
;MKYAVNRFWYEPTDVNKATKVFEAKSQWQNVLHFISPNRNELSVIGKYLGIPVPDNKLFMDLEEVKAIAEQIAEFIPVVISTLGSHGVLVARKALGNDSFYDKEGRLIAHTMITSRLYPPSSFISDDPNETFNVSGCGDCLTAGIIYGIHKNLDETSCLSLALKAAALSLTSLDAVPTSLSLLCNDIKCR
;
A
#
# COMPACT_ATOMS: atom_id res chain seq x y z
N MET A 1 -5.99 28.83 14.04
CA MET A 1 -5.56 27.49 14.50
C MET A 1 -6.13 26.49 13.49
N LYS A 2 -5.34 26.04 12.50
CA LYS A 2 -5.79 24.98 11.58
C LYS A 2 -5.72 23.67 12.36
N TYR A 3 -6.86 23.08 12.68
CA TYR A 3 -6.89 21.74 13.27
C TYR A 3 -6.12 20.81 12.34
N ALA A 4 -5.11 20.12 12.86
CA ALA A 4 -4.44 19.07 12.12
C ALA A 4 -5.50 18.03 11.76
N VAL A 5 -5.73 17.79 10.47
CA VAL A 5 -6.49 16.63 10.03
C VAL A 5 -5.65 15.43 10.43
N ASN A 6 -6.09 14.69 11.46
CA ASN A 6 -5.39 13.48 11.88
C ASN A 6 -5.55 12.43 10.79
N ARG A 7 -4.45 12.14 10.08
CA ARG A 7 -4.39 11.15 9.01
C ARG A 7 -3.74 9.91 9.56
N PHE A 8 -4.46 8.79 9.62
CA PHE A 8 -3.88 7.54 10.06
C PHE A 8 -3.70 6.57 8.91
N TRP A 9 -2.56 5.89 8.96
CA TRP A 9 -2.20 4.76 8.15
C TRP A 9 -2.08 3.55 9.07
N TYR A 10 -2.72 2.45 8.71
CA TYR A 10 -2.60 1.19 9.42
C TYR A 10 -1.84 0.16 8.59
N GLU A 11 -0.67 -0.25 9.08
CA GLU A 11 0.12 -1.34 8.54
C GLU A 11 -0.08 -2.57 9.46
N PRO A 12 -0.82 -3.60 9.03
CA PRO A 12 -1.12 -4.77 9.84
C PRO A 12 0.11 -5.51 10.38
N THR A 13 1.17 -5.61 9.59
CA THR A 13 2.41 -6.36 9.86
C THR A 13 2.27 -7.88 10.04
N ASP A 14 1.13 -8.36 10.57
CA ASP A 14 0.87 -9.77 10.86
C ASP A 14 -0.63 -10.08 10.77
N VAL A 15 -0.96 -11.29 10.29
CA VAL A 15 -2.34 -11.78 10.15
C VAL A 15 -3.14 -11.76 11.46
N ASN A 16 -2.50 -12.01 12.61
CA ASN A 16 -3.15 -11.99 13.91
C ASN A 16 -3.37 -10.57 14.44
N LYS A 17 -2.72 -9.58 13.82
CA LYS A 17 -2.89 -8.17 14.14
C LYS A 17 -3.77 -7.45 13.11
N ALA A 18 -4.06 -8.05 11.96
CA ALA A 18 -4.75 -7.41 10.85
C ALA A 18 -6.07 -6.71 11.22
N THR A 19 -6.77 -7.19 12.23
CA THR A 19 -8.06 -6.63 12.66
C THR A 19 -7.99 -5.78 13.93
N LYS A 20 -6.81 -5.61 14.55
CA LYS A 20 -6.68 -4.93 15.84
C LYS A 20 -7.16 -3.48 15.80
N VAL A 21 -6.96 -2.78 14.69
CA VAL A 21 -7.46 -1.41 14.53
C VAL A 21 -8.99 -1.31 14.71
N PHE A 22 -9.72 -2.38 14.39
CA PHE A 22 -11.18 -2.42 14.50
C PHE A 22 -11.68 -2.63 15.93
N GLU A 23 -10.83 -3.06 16.86
CA GLU A 23 -11.17 -3.14 18.29
C GLU A 23 -11.51 -1.75 18.88
N ALA A 24 -11.06 -0.67 18.23
CA ALA A 24 -11.46 0.71 18.53
C ALA A 24 -12.92 1.04 18.15
N LYS A 25 -13.73 0.06 17.72
CA LYS A 25 -15.16 0.20 17.36
C LYS A 25 -15.38 1.30 16.32
N SER A 26 -16.31 2.23 16.49
CA SER A 26 -16.57 3.27 15.49
C SER A 26 -15.49 4.36 15.40
N GLN A 27 -14.51 4.38 16.31
CA GLN A 27 -13.52 5.47 16.36
C GLN A 27 -12.56 5.47 15.17
N TRP A 28 -12.24 4.28 14.60
CA TRP A 28 -11.34 4.19 13.45
C TRP A 28 -11.95 4.80 12.18
N GLN A 29 -13.29 4.76 12.03
CA GLN A 29 -13.99 5.15 10.80
C GLN A 29 -13.74 6.60 10.39
N ASN A 30 -13.50 7.48 11.36
CA ASN A 30 -13.33 8.92 11.12
C ASN A 30 -11.86 9.34 10.96
N VAL A 31 -10.91 8.42 11.15
CA VAL A 31 -9.49 8.78 11.28
C VAL A 31 -8.58 7.91 10.41
N LEU A 32 -8.99 6.67 10.13
CA LEU A 32 -8.24 5.73 9.31
C LEU A 32 -8.47 6.03 7.83
N HIS A 33 -7.43 6.53 7.15
CA HIS A 33 -7.48 6.79 5.71
C HIS A 33 -6.88 5.64 4.89
N PHE A 34 -5.78 5.06 5.37
CA PHE A 34 -5.03 4.04 4.65
C PHE A 34 -4.92 2.75 5.44
N ILE A 35 -4.98 1.65 4.72
CA ILE A 35 -4.52 0.34 5.19
C ILE A 35 -3.63 -0.31 4.13
N SER A 36 -2.58 -1.01 4.56
CA SER A 36 -1.59 -1.60 3.65
C SER A 36 -1.36 -3.11 3.83
N PRO A 37 -2.41 -3.93 3.81
CA PRO A 37 -2.28 -5.35 4.11
C PRO A 37 -1.53 -6.11 3.01
N ASN A 38 -0.89 -7.22 3.35
CA ASN A 38 -0.58 -8.26 2.35
C ASN A 38 -1.84 -9.09 2.00
N ARG A 39 -1.71 -10.01 1.04
CA ARG A 39 -2.82 -10.88 0.58
C ARG A 39 -3.52 -11.63 1.72
N ASN A 40 -2.77 -12.13 2.71
CA ASN A 40 -3.34 -12.93 3.80
C ASN A 40 -4.07 -12.04 4.81
N GLU A 41 -3.48 -10.90 5.17
CA GLU A 41 -4.10 -9.91 6.04
C GLU A 41 -5.38 -9.34 5.42
N LEU A 42 -5.37 -9.11 4.11
CA LEU A 42 -6.54 -8.66 3.34
C LEU A 42 -7.72 -9.64 3.49
N SER A 43 -7.45 -10.95 3.42
CA SER A 43 -8.48 -11.97 3.69
C SER A 43 -9.05 -11.87 5.09
N VAL A 44 -8.18 -11.73 6.10
CA VAL A 44 -8.61 -11.64 7.51
C VAL A 44 -9.47 -10.40 7.74
N ILE A 45 -9.05 -9.25 7.19
CA ILE A 45 -9.81 -8.00 7.25
C ILE A 45 -11.15 -8.14 6.52
N GLY A 46 -11.16 -8.72 5.33
CA GLY A 46 -12.38 -8.96 4.56
C GLY A 46 -13.39 -9.80 5.35
N LYS A 47 -12.95 -10.93 5.91
CA LYS A 47 -13.79 -11.79 6.77
C LYS A 47 -14.34 -11.04 7.97
N TYR A 48 -13.50 -10.23 8.63
CA TYR A 48 -13.92 -9.42 9.77
C TYR A 48 -15.01 -8.41 9.42
N LEU A 49 -14.91 -7.78 8.25
CA LEU A 49 -15.90 -6.80 7.75
C LEU A 49 -17.14 -7.46 7.13
N GLY A 50 -17.26 -8.79 7.17
CA GLY A 50 -18.39 -9.52 6.60
C GLY A 50 -18.38 -9.60 5.06
N ILE A 51 -17.22 -9.35 4.44
CA ILE A 51 -17.04 -9.48 2.99
C ILE A 51 -16.90 -10.97 2.64
N PRO A 52 -17.57 -11.46 1.58
CA PRO A 52 -17.36 -12.82 1.10
C PRO A 52 -15.90 -13.03 0.67
N VAL A 53 -15.20 -13.91 1.39
CA VAL A 53 -13.83 -14.32 1.07
C VAL A 53 -13.86 -15.81 0.75
N PRO A 54 -13.25 -16.27 -0.36
CA PRO A 54 -13.20 -17.69 -0.71
C PRO A 54 -12.60 -18.52 0.44
N ASP A 55 -13.38 -19.47 0.95
CA ASP A 55 -12.88 -20.45 1.90
C ASP A 55 -12.16 -21.60 1.17
N ASN A 56 -11.15 -22.18 1.82
CA ASN A 56 -10.44 -23.39 1.37
C ASN A 56 -9.55 -23.27 0.12
N LYS A 57 -9.20 -22.05 -0.33
CA LYS A 57 -8.09 -21.87 -1.28
C LYS A 57 -6.78 -21.61 -0.54
N LEU A 58 -5.71 -22.29 -0.96
CA LEU A 58 -4.33 -22.05 -0.48
C LEU A 58 -3.86 -20.63 -0.83
N PHE A 59 -4.34 -20.08 -1.95
CA PHE A 59 -4.03 -18.72 -2.40
C PHE A 59 -5.26 -18.11 -3.08
N MET A 60 -5.59 -16.86 -2.73
CA MET A 60 -6.55 -16.06 -3.51
C MET A 60 -5.90 -15.66 -4.84
N ASP A 61 -6.65 -15.64 -5.93
CA ASP A 61 -6.16 -15.09 -7.20
C ASP A 61 -6.23 -13.53 -7.22
N LEU A 62 -5.78 -12.91 -8.30
CA LEU A 62 -5.74 -11.44 -8.40
C LEU A 62 -7.13 -10.81 -8.50
N GLU A 63 -8.10 -11.49 -9.12
CA GLU A 63 -9.46 -10.94 -9.25
C GLU A 63 -10.20 -11.02 -7.91
N GLU A 64 -9.98 -12.08 -7.15
CA GLU A 64 -10.47 -12.20 -5.76
C GLU A 64 -9.88 -11.11 -4.86
N VAL A 65 -8.57 -10.86 -4.96
CA VAL A 65 -7.90 -9.78 -4.22
C VAL A 65 -8.50 -8.42 -4.59
N LYS A 66 -8.71 -8.15 -5.88
CA LYS A 66 -9.34 -6.90 -6.34
C LYS A 66 -10.74 -6.74 -5.75
N ALA A 67 -11.59 -7.76 -5.89
CA ALA A 67 -12.96 -7.71 -5.40
C ALA A 67 -13.05 -7.47 -3.89
N ILE A 68 -12.14 -8.08 -3.10
CA ILE A 68 -12.08 -7.87 -1.65
C ILE A 68 -11.55 -6.47 -1.33
N ALA A 69 -10.47 -6.04 -1.97
CA ALA A 69 -9.89 -4.71 -1.73
C ALA A 69 -10.87 -3.58 -2.07
N GLU A 70 -11.62 -3.71 -3.16
CA GLU A 70 -12.65 -2.74 -3.54
C GLU A 70 -13.80 -2.68 -2.53
N GLN A 71 -14.24 -3.83 -1.98
CA GLN A 71 -15.25 -3.85 -0.93
C GLN A 71 -14.73 -3.28 0.40
N ILE A 72 -13.47 -3.55 0.77
CA ILE A 72 -12.84 -2.92 1.95
C ILE A 72 -12.75 -1.40 1.74
N ALA A 73 -12.54 -0.94 0.50
CA ALA A 73 -12.46 0.47 0.17
C ALA A 73 -13.79 1.24 0.33
N GLU A 74 -14.91 0.56 0.55
CA GLU A 74 -16.16 1.20 1.01
C GLU A 74 -16.12 1.60 2.49
N PHE A 75 -15.25 0.96 3.28
CA PHE A 75 -15.08 1.20 4.72
C PHE A 75 -13.84 2.05 5.02
N ILE A 76 -12.74 1.79 4.31
CA ILE A 76 -11.44 2.45 4.51
C ILE A 76 -11.05 3.13 3.20
N PRO A 77 -10.91 4.46 3.14
CA PRO A 77 -10.84 5.19 1.86
C PRO A 77 -9.75 4.76 0.87
N VAL A 78 -8.62 4.24 1.37
CA VAL A 78 -7.51 3.78 0.54
C VAL A 78 -6.99 2.43 1.05
N VAL A 79 -7.06 1.42 0.19
CA VAL A 79 -6.51 0.08 0.45
C VAL A 79 -5.32 -0.14 -0.47
N ILE A 80 -4.14 -0.42 0.09
CA ILE A 80 -2.88 -0.62 -0.64
C ILE A 80 -2.39 -2.03 -0.36
N SER A 81 -2.84 -3.01 -1.14
CA SER A 81 -2.52 -4.41 -0.89
C SER A 81 -1.17 -4.80 -1.49
N THR A 82 -0.26 -5.32 -0.67
CA THR A 82 1.04 -5.85 -1.13
C THR A 82 0.89 -7.30 -1.60
N LEU A 83 1.37 -7.59 -2.81
CA LEU A 83 1.14 -8.87 -3.50
C LEU A 83 2.46 -9.59 -3.85
N GLY A 84 3.54 -9.25 -3.14
CA GLY A 84 4.87 -9.81 -3.34
C GLY A 84 5.35 -9.59 -4.77
N SER A 85 5.71 -10.67 -5.47
CA SER A 85 6.16 -10.65 -6.86
C SER A 85 5.12 -10.14 -7.87
N HIS A 86 3.86 -9.95 -7.47
CA HIS A 86 2.84 -9.34 -8.33
C HIS A 86 2.75 -7.81 -8.15
N GLY A 87 3.53 -7.23 -7.25
CA GLY A 87 3.56 -5.80 -6.99
C GLY A 87 2.51 -5.36 -5.97
N VAL A 88 1.82 -4.26 -6.25
CA VAL A 88 0.91 -3.60 -5.30
C VAL A 88 -0.42 -3.28 -5.96
N LEU A 89 -1.52 -3.63 -5.30
CA LEU A 89 -2.86 -3.24 -5.73
C LEU A 89 -3.34 -2.04 -4.90
N VAL A 90 -3.75 -0.96 -5.55
CA VAL A 90 -4.42 0.18 -4.90
C VAL A 90 -5.90 0.13 -5.23
N ALA A 91 -6.77 0.16 -4.22
CA ALA A 91 -8.21 0.33 -4.37
C ALA A 91 -8.67 1.59 -3.62
N ARG A 92 -9.26 2.55 -4.36
CA ARG A 92 -9.84 3.77 -3.80
C ARG A 92 -10.83 4.43 -4.75
N LYS A 93 -11.59 5.40 -4.24
CA LYS A 93 -12.49 6.25 -5.04
C LYS A 93 -11.71 7.36 -5.75
N ALA A 94 -10.74 7.09 -6.60
CA ALA A 94 -10.02 8.14 -7.36
C ALA A 94 -9.18 7.50 -8.47
N LEU A 95 -8.73 8.32 -9.42
CA LEU A 95 -7.90 7.88 -10.54
C LEU A 95 -6.43 7.78 -10.12
N GLY A 96 -5.65 6.98 -10.86
CA GLY A 96 -4.22 6.78 -10.57
C GLY A 96 -3.35 8.00 -10.85
N ASN A 97 -3.83 8.98 -11.61
CA ASN A 97 -3.18 10.28 -11.84
C ASN A 97 -3.65 11.36 -10.84
N ASP A 98 -4.57 11.04 -9.94
CA ASP A 98 -4.91 11.92 -8.84
C ASP A 98 -3.87 11.76 -7.72
N SER A 99 -3.50 12.86 -7.07
CA SER A 99 -2.80 12.79 -5.78
C SER A 99 -3.69 12.15 -4.71
N PHE A 100 -3.08 11.67 -3.63
CA PHE A 100 -3.87 11.17 -2.50
C PHE A 100 -4.60 12.30 -1.77
N TYR A 101 -3.94 13.46 -1.62
CA TYR A 101 -4.46 14.62 -0.89
C TYR A 101 -4.44 15.87 -1.77
N ASP A 102 -5.41 16.76 -1.56
CA ASP A 102 -5.42 18.10 -2.14
C ASP A 102 -4.49 19.07 -1.38
N LYS A 103 -4.41 20.32 -1.84
CA LYS A 103 -3.56 21.37 -1.24
C LYS A 103 -4.01 21.76 0.17
N GLU A 104 -5.28 21.51 0.49
CA GLU A 104 -5.87 21.72 1.81
C GLU A 104 -5.64 20.51 2.73
N GLY A 105 -5.09 19.42 2.20
CA GLY A 105 -4.75 18.22 2.93
C GLY A 105 -5.93 17.29 3.19
N ARG A 106 -6.99 17.40 2.38
CA ARG A 106 -8.17 16.52 2.35
C ARG A 106 -7.93 15.39 1.35
N LEU A 107 -8.39 14.19 1.67
CA LEU A 107 -8.25 13.05 0.78
C LEU A 107 -9.06 13.28 -0.51
N ILE A 108 -8.42 13.13 -1.67
CA ILE A 108 -9.10 13.24 -2.97
C ILE A 108 -9.92 11.97 -3.17
N ALA A 109 -11.22 12.16 -3.39
CA ALA A 109 -12.16 11.08 -3.66
C ALA A 109 -13.24 11.50 -4.69
N HIS A 110 -13.64 10.56 -5.52
CA HIS A 110 -14.69 10.57 -6.53
C HIS A 110 -15.86 9.67 -6.05
N THR A 111 -16.77 9.31 -6.95
CA THR A 111 -17.94 8.49 -6.61
C THR A 111 -17.68 6.98 -6.67
N MET A 112 -16.91 6.51 -7.65
CA MET A 112 -16.72 5.08 -7.93
C MET A 112 -15.38 4.57 -7.42
N ILE A 113 -15.39 3.42 -6.74
CA ILE A 113 -14.17 2.70 -6.39
C ILE A 113 -13.58 2.08 -7.65
N THR A 114 -12.26 2.22 -7.79
CA THR A 114 -11.50 1.54 -8.83
C THR A 114 -10.26 0.92 -8.21
N SER A 115 -9.86 -0.26 -8.69
CA SER A 115 -8.59 -0.89 -8.34
C SER A 115 -7.58 -0.80 -9.48
N ARG A 116 -6.30 -0.67 -9.14
CA ARG A 116 -5.18 -0.59 -10.07
C ARG A 116 -4.03 -1.44 -9.56
N LEU A 117 -3.48 -2.26 -10.45
CA LEU A 117 -2.30 -3.07 -10.17
C LEU A 117 -1.06 -2.33 -10.66
N TYR A 118 -0.13 -2.06 -9.75
CA TYR A 118 1.19 -1.53 -10.02
C TYR A 118 2.19 -2.69 -9.99
N PRO A 119 2.74 -3.11 -11.14
CA PRO A 119 3.67 -4.23 -11.20
C PRO A 119 4.97 -3.88 -10.45
N PRO A 120 5.71 -4.87 -9.92
CA PRO A 120 6.95 -4.60 -9.23
C PRO A 120 7.98 -3.98 -10.19
N SER A 121 8.93 -3.21 -9.66
CA SER A 121 10.12 -2.87 -10.43
C SER A 121 10.89 -4.15 -10.74
N SER A 122 11.14 -4.43 -12.01
CA SER A 122 11.90 -5.60 -12.43
C SER A 122 13.30 -5.54 -11.85
N PHE A 123 13.58 -6.41 -10.88
CA PHE A 123 14.94 -6.78 -10.52
C PHE A 123 15.26 -8.05 -11.30
N ILE A 124 16.01 -7.88 -12.38
CA ILE A 124 16.64 -8.98 -13.09
C ILE A 124 18.05 -9.06 -12.52
N SER A 125 18.25 -9.91 -11.52
CA SER A 125 19.58 -10.36 -11.16
C SER A 125 19.94 -11.52 -12.09
N ASP A 126 20.99 -11.36 -12.90
CA ASP A 126 21.57 -12.46 -13.66
C ASP A 126 22.44 -13.38 -12.78
N ASP A 127 22.64 -13.03 -11.50
CA ASP A 127 23.40 -13.83 -10.54
C ASP A 127 22.49 -14.81 -9.78
N PRO A 128 22.65 -16.14 -9.98
CA PRO A 128 21.89 -17.16 -9.27
C PRO A 128 22.24 -17.26 -7.77
N ASN A 129 23.30 -16.59 -7.30
CA ASN A 129 23.69 -16.55 -5.88
C ASN A 129 23.21 -15.27 -5.16
N GLU A 130 22.52 -14.36 -5.85
CA GLU A 130 22.00 -13.15 -5.21
C GLU A 130 20.93 -13.54 -4.18
N THR A 131 21.16 -13.14 -2.92
CA THR A 131 20.25 -13.43 -1.82
C THR A 131 19.34 -12.24 -1.61
N PHE A 132 18.03 -12.48 -1.70
CA PHE A 132 17.02 -11.44 -1.48
C PHE A 132 16.57 -11.42 -0.03
N ASN A 133 16.58 -10.25 0.58
CA ASN A 133 15.97 -10.03 1.88
C ASN A 133 14.56 -9.44 1.69
N VAL A 134 13.53 -10.26 1.89
CA VAL A 134 12.13 -9.82 1.80
C VAL A 134 11.67 -9.08 3.06
N SER A 135 12.46 -9.12 4.14
CA SER A 135 12.17 -8.39 5.37
C SER A 135 12.32 -6.89 5.14
N GLY A 136 11.31 -6.10 5.53
CA GLY A 136 11.33 -4.64 5.38
C GLY A 136 10.88 -4.11 4.01
N CYS A 137 10.63 -4.97 3.02
CA CYS A 137 10.15 -4.52 1.71
C CYS A 137 8.81 -3.79 1.78
N GLY A 138 7.88 -4.30 2.61
CA GLY A 138 6.60 -3.64 2.87
C GLY A 138 6.76 -2.29 3.58
N ASP A 139 7.68 -2.21 4.54
CA ASP A 139 7.96 -0.96 5.27
C ASP A 139 8.58 0.09 4.35
N CYS A 140 9.55 -0.31 3.51
CA CYS A 140 10.16 0.56 2.51
C CYS A 140 9.15 1.04 1.45
N LEU A 141 8.24 0.16 1.03
CA LEU A 141 7.12 0.53 0.16
C LEU A 141 6.27 1.62 0.84
N THR A 142 5.77 1.34 2.05
CA THR A 142 4.91 2.26 2.81
C THR A 142 5.60 3.60 3.03
N ALA A 143 6.87 3.60 3.43
CA ALA A 143 7.68 4.81 3.60
C ALA A 143 7.83 5.60 2.28
N GLY A 144 8.05 4.91 1.17
CA GLY A 144 8.15 5.53 -0.16
C GLY A 144 6.84 6.20 -0.58
N ILE A 145 5.69 5.59 -0.32
CA ILE A 145 4.38 6.19 -0.59
C ILE A 145 4.17 7.42 0.28
N ILE A 146 4.45 7.34 1.58
CA ILE A 146 4.33 8.47 2.53
C ILE A 146 5.23 9.63 2.09
N TYR A 147 6.46 9.34 1.66
CA TYR A 147 7.37 10.36 1.14
C TYR A 147 6.84 10.98 -0.16
N GLY A 148 6.31 10.19 -1.10
CA GLY A 148 5.68 10.69 -2.32
C GLY A 148 4.50 11.61 -2.03
N ILE A 149 3.63 11.22 -1.09
CA ILE A 149 2.53 12.05 -0.59
C ILE A 149 3.06 13.37 -0.03
N HIS A 150 4.12 13.32 0.79
CA HIS A 150 4.75 14.51 1.37
C HIS A 150 5.35 15.45 0.30
N LYS A 151 5.74 14.91 -0.87
CA LYS A 151 6.20 15.67 -2.03
C LYS A 151 5.08 16.11 -2.98
N ASN A 152 3.82 15.90 -2.62
CA ASN A 152 2.62 16.20 -3.43
C ASN A 152 2.64 15.52 -4.80
N LEU A 153 3.21 14.31 -4.89
CA LEU A 153 3.17 13.51 -6.10
C LEU A 153 1.76 12.94 -6.34
N ASP A 154 1.44 12.62 -7.60
CA ASP A 154 0.26 11.80 -7.89
C ASP A 154 0.43 10.36 -7.40
N GLU A 155 -0.67 9.60 -7.32
CA GLU A 155 -0.65 8.20 -6.86
C GLU A 155 0.37 7.36 -7.64
N THR A 156 0.34 7.43 -8.98
CA THR A 156 1.24 6.64 -9.84
C THR A 156 2.71 6.93 -9.56
N SER A 157 3.07 8.20 -9.35
CA SER A 157 4.42 8.64 -9.02
C SER A 157 4.82 8.22 -7.60
N CYS A 158 3.89 8.27 -6.63
CA CYS A 158 4.11 7.73 -5.29
C CYS A 158 4.42 6.23 -5.34
N LEU A 159 3.64 5.46 -6.09
CA LEU A 159 3.80 4.01 -6.20
C LEU A 159 5.08 3.65 -6.98
N SER A 160 5.43 4.39 -8.02
CA SER A 160 6.70 4.19 -8.75
C SER A 160 7.91 4.36 -7.82
N LEU A 161 7.92 5.42 -7.02
CA LEU A 161 8.98 5.68 -6.05
C LEU A 161 9.03 4.62 -4.95
N ALA A 162 7.87 4.23 -4.44
CA ALA A 162 7.74 3.22 -3.40
C ALA A 162 8.21 1.83 -3.86
N LEU A 163 7.85 1.43 -5.07
CA LEU A 163 8.26 0.15 -5.64
C LEU A 163 9.78 0.10 -5.85
N LYS A 164 10.41 1.21 -6.25
CA LYS A 164 11.87 1.31 -6.27
C LYS A 164 12.48 1.17 -4.88
N ALA A 165 11.90 1.81 -3.87
CA ALA A 165 12.38 1.72 -2.49
C ALA A 165 12.26 0.28 -1.94
N ALA A 166 11.13 -0.37 -2.15
CA ALA A 166 10.91 -1.77 -1.78
C ALA A 166 11.91 -2.70 -2.48
N ALA A 167 12.18 -2.44 -3.75
CA ALA A 167 13.06 -3.29 -4.52
C ALA A 167 14.56 -3.08 -4.21
N LEU A 168 14.96 -1.86 -3.80
CA LEU A 168 16.26 -1.62 -3.16
C LEU A 168 16.39 -2.32 -1.79
N SER A 169 15.29 -2.47 -1.05
CA SER A 169 15.28 -3.24 0.20
C SER A 169 15.53 -4.73 -0.06
N LEU A 170 15.02 -5.28 -1.17
CA LEU A 170 15.22 -6.69 -1.54
C LEU A 170 16.70 -7.04 -1.69
N THR A 171 17.52 -6.11 -2.20
CA THR A 171 18.95 -6.31 -2.44
C THR A 171 19.84 -5.82 -1.29
N SER A 172 19.23 -5.38 -0.18
CA SER A 172 19.94 -4.98 1.01
C SER A 172 20.02 -6.12 2.02
N LEU A 173 21.16 -6.21 2.73
CA LEU A 173 21.27 -7.10 3.89
C LEU A 173 20.47 -6.57 5.09
N ASP A 174 20.17 -5.26 5.11
CA ASP A 174 19.37 -4.60 6.14
C ASP A 174 17.91 -4.47 5.70
N ALA A 175 16.98 -4.43 6.66
CA ALA A 175 15.55 -4.21 6.38
C ALA A 175 15.24 -2.83 5.78
N VAL A 176 16.17 -1.87 5.92
CA VAL A 176 16.13 -0.56 5.27
C VAL A 176 17.52 -0.29 4.70
N PRO A 177 17.66 0.01 3.40
CA PRO A 177 18.96 0.31 2.82
C PRO A 177 19.66 1.48 3.52
N THR A 178 20.98 1.38 3.72
CA THR A 178 21.81 2.43 4.35
C THR A 178 21.76 3.77 3.59
N SER A 179 21.40 3.74 2.30
CA SER A 179 21.19 4.92 1.47
C SER A 179 20.08 4.72 0.46
N LEU A 180 19.25 5.75 0.29
CA LEU A 180 18.26 5.87 -0.79
C LEU A 180 18.75 6.75 -1.94
N SER A 181 20.07 6.99 -2.07
CA SER A 181 20.65 7.86 -3.11
C SER A 181 20.25 7.46 -4.54
N LEU A 182 19.95 6.18 -4.76
CA LEU A 182 19.45 5.66 -6.03
C LEU A 182 18.01 6.12 -6.37
N LEU A 183 17.22 6.58 -5.40
CA LEU A 183 15.91 7.20 -5.63
C LEU A 183 16.00 8.64 -6.16
N CYS A 184 17.10 9.35 -5.87
CA CYS A 184 17.24 10.78 -6.19
C CYS A 184 17.62 11.07 -7.65
N ASN A 185 18.22 10.11 -8.37
CA ASN A 185 18.71 10.34 -9.73
C ASN A 185 17.58 10.57 -10.76
N ASP A 186 16.34 10.20 -10.43
CA ASP A 186 15.18 10.35 -11.35
C ASP A 186 14.27 11.54 -11.03
N ILE A 187 14.43 12.21 -9.87
CA ILE A 187 13.57 13.35 -9.48
C ILE A 187 13.97 14.63 -10.24
N LYS A 188 15.10 14.64 -10.94
CA LYS A 188 15.44 15.67 -11.92
C LYS A 188 14.83 15.37 -13.30
N CYS A 189 13.51 15.38 -13.41
CA CYS A 189 12.82 15.54 -14.70
C CYS A 189 11.36 15.96 -14.51
N ARG A 190 11.16 17.18 -14.00
CA ARG A 190 10.15 18.21 -14.33
C ARG A 190 9.63 18.94 -13.11
#